data_AF-A0AAD2A9J2-F1
#
_entry.id   AF-A0AAD2A9J2-F1
#
_cell.length_a   1.000
_cell.length_b   1.000
_cell.length_c   1.000
_cell.angle_alpha   90.00
_cell.angle_beta   90.00
_cell.angle_gamma   90.00
#
_symmetry.space_group_name_H-M   'P 1'
#
loop_
_entity.id
_entity.type
_entity.pdbx_description
1 polymer ?
#
loop_
_entity_poly.entity_id
_entity_poly.type
_entity_poly.pdbx_seq_one_letter_code
_entity_poly.pdbx_strand_id
1 'polypeptide(L)'
;MELNNNLRSVKSHISLNHCAWLCITILLQVLIIVYLNRASPAPPSLSSIRHQFQAPAPDDQTCKYGRIYAYNLPVALNKELLENCRDLDPWSSRCNAVSNGGFGPRATGLDGVVPKNLSPAWYWTDMYAAEVIYHDRMLNYKCRTLNQEEATAYYIPFYVGLSVGKYLWFNYT
;
A
#
# COMPACT_ATOMS: atom_id res chain seq x y z
N MET A 1 30.53 48.18 19.03
CA MET A 1 30.21 47.15 20.04
C MET A 1 30.38 45.81 19.33
N GLU A 2 31.56 45.22 19.45
CA GLU A 2 31.97 44.02 18.72
C GLU A 2 31.32 42.77 19.35
N LEU A 3 30.73 41.92 18.50
CA LEU A 3 30.11 40.67 18.91
C LEU A 3 31.19 39.58 18.95
N ASN A 4 31.69 39.29 20.14
CA ASN A 4 32.68 38.24 20.40
C ASN A 4 32.02 36.85 20.36
N ASN A 5 32.13 36.14 19.24
CA ASN A 5 31.63 34.77 19.09
C ASN A 5 32.61 33.77 19.75
N ASN A 6 32.36 33.43 21.01
CA ASN A 6 32.98 32.29 21.68
C ASN A 6 32.37 30.97 21.18
N LEU A 7 32.85 30.46 20.05
CA LEU A 7 32.65 29.07 19.67
C LEU A 7 33.52 28.18 20.58
N ARG A 8 32.96 27.73 21.70
CA ARG A 8 33.52 26.61 22.46
C ARG A 8 33.43 25.35 21.59
N SER A 9 34.57 24.97 21.01
CA SER A 9 34.75 23.66 20.38
C SER A 9 34.53 22.58 21.44
N VAL A 10 33.38 21.89 21.36
CA VAL A 10 33.14 20.68 22.12
C VAL A 10 34.03 19.61 21.50
N LYS A 11 35.23 19.39 22.07
CA LYS A 11 36.06 18.22 21.76
C LYS A 11 35.30 16.98 22.21
N SER A 12 34.53 16.41 21.29
CA SER A 12 33.93 15.09 21.44
C SER A 12 35.07 14.06 21.47
N HIS A 13 35.48 13.64 22.67
CA HIS A 13 36.35 12.48 22.86
C HIS A 13 35.54 11.20 22.60
N ILE A 14 35.11 10.98 21.37
CA ILE A 14 34.64 9.66 20.93
C ILE A 14 35.90 8.81 20.83
N SER A 15 36.02 7.83 21.72
CA SER A 15 37.15 6.90 21.67
C SER A 15 37.14 6.15 20.34
N LEU A 16 38.33 5.89 19.79
CA LEU A 16 38.48 5.12 18.55
C LEU A 16 37.75 3.77 18.62
N ASN A 17 37.69 3.18 19.82
CA ASN A 17 36.97 1.95 20.12
C ASN A 17 35.45 2.08 19.94
N HIS A 18 34.87 3.24 20.29
CA HIS A 18 33.44 3.50 20.13
C HIS A 18 33.06 3.72 18.65
N CYS A 19 33.96 4.32 17.87
CA CYS A 19 33.79 4.44 16.42
C CYS A 19 33.94 3.07 15.73
N ALA A 20 34.89 2.25 16.17
CA ALA A 20 35.07 0.88 15.67
C ALA A 20 33.84 0.00 15.95
N TRP A 21 33.28 0.07 17.17
CA TRP A 21 32.05 -0.65 17.52
C TRP A 21 30.86 -0.22 16.65
N LEU A 22 30.68 1.08 16.43
CA LEU A 22 29.64 1.60 15.53
C LEU A 22 29.82 1.07 14.10
N CYS A 23 31.03 1.12 13.55
CA CYS A 23 31.32 0.57 12.22
C CYS A 23 31.02 -0.93 12.14
N ILE A 24 31.39 -1.72 13.16
CA ILE A 24 31.09 -3.15 13.22
C ILE A 24 29.58 -3.40 13.25
N THR A 25 28.82 -2.65 14.06
CA THR A 25 27.36 -2.81 14.13
C THR A 25 26.67 -2.49 12.80
N ILE A 26 27.11 -1.42 12.12
CA ILE A 26 26.58 -1.05 10.81
C ILE A 26 26.92 -2.13 9.76
N LEU A 27 28.17 -2.60 9.72
CA LEU A 27 28.59 -3.66 8.81
C LEU A 27 27.80 -4.95 9.05
N LEU A 28 27.59 -5.34 10.30
CA LEU A 28 26.81 -6.51 10.65
C LEU A 28 25.35 -6.37 10.19
N GLN A 29 24.72 -5.21 10.39
CA GLN A 29 23.36 -4.96 9.90
C GLN A 29 23.27 -5.01 8.37
N VAL A 30 24.25 -4.44 7.66
CA VAL A 30 24.31 -4.53 6.19
C VAL A 30 24.44 -5.99 5.74
N LEU A 31 25.29 -6.78 6.38
CA LEU A 31 25.46 -8.20 6.06
C LEU A 31 24.18 -9.01 6.31
N ILE A 32 23.47 -8.74 7.41
CA ILE A 32 22.17 -9.36 7.70
C ILE A 32 21.14 -9.00 6.61
N ILE A 33 21.05 -7.73 6.21
CA ILE A 33 20.14 -7.27 5.15
C ILE A 33 20.48 -7.96 3.81
N VAL A 34 21.76 -8.07 3.46
CA VAL A 34 22.18 -8.74 2.22
C VAL A 34 21.86 -10.24 2.27
N TYR A 35 22.07 -10.90 3.41
CA TYR A 35 21.77 -12.31 3.59
C TYR A 35 20.26 -12.59 3.46
N LEU A 36 19.43 -11.78 4.13
CA LEU A 36 17.97 -11.91 4.05
C LEU A 36 17.43 -11.63 2.64
N ASN A 37 18.00 -10.66 1.92
CA ASN A 37 17.62 -10.40 0.53
C ASN A 37 18.07 -11.50 -0.43
N ARG A 38 19.21 -12.16 -0.18
CA ARG A 38 19.67 -13.31 -0.99
C ARG A 38 18.89 -14.59 -0.73
N ALA A 39 18.24 -14.71 0.43
CA ALA A 39 17.39 -15.85 0.76
C ALA A 39 16.02 -15.82 0.05
N SER A 40 15.70 -14.76 -0.70
CA SER A 40 14.49 -14.74 -1.52
C SER A 40 14.70 -15.57 -2.79
N PRO A 41 14.02 -16.71 -2.95
CA PRO A 41 14.04 -17.42 -4.23
C PRO A 41 13.51 -16.48 -5.32
N ALA A 42 14.11 -16.57 -6.51
CA ALA A 42 13.64 -15.82 -7.66
C ALA A 42 12.14 -16.10 -7.86
N PRO A 43 11.30 -15.08 -8.11
CA PRO A 43 9.89 -15.31 -8.41
C PRO A 43 9.79 -16.27 -9.61
N PRO A 44 8.83 -17.20 -9.59
CA PRO A 44 8.63 -18.11 -10.72
C PRO A 44 8.44 -17.30 -12.01
N SER A 45 9.06 -17.76 -13.09
CA SER A 45 8.95 -17.10 -14.38
C SER A 45 7.49 -17.04 -14.83
N LEU A 46 7.06 -15.88 -15.36
CA LEU A 46 5.72 -15.64 -15.91
C LEU A 46 5.26 -16.70 -16.93
N SER A 47 6.21 -17.37 -17.60
CA SER A 47 5.96 -18.48 -18.52
C SER A 47 5.38 -19.72 -17.84
N SER A 48 5.74 -19.99 -16.58
CA SER A 48 5.22 -21.15 -15.83
C SER A 48 3.74 -20.99 -15.46
N ILE A 49 3.34 -19.78 -15.06
CA ILE A 49 1.94 -19.45 -14.73
C ILE A 49 1.04 -19.52 -15.98
N ARG A 50 1.59 -19.18 -17.15
CA ARG A 50 0.84 -19.14 -18.41
C ARG A 50 0.34 -20.51 -18.88
N HIS A 51 1.01 -21.60 -18.51
CA HIS A 51 0.62 -22.95 -18.92
C HIS A 51 -0.48 -23.57 -18.06
N GLN A 52 -0.79 -23.02 -16.87
CA GLN A 52 -1.82 -23.57 -15.99
C GLN A 52 -3.20 -22.94 -16.18
N PHE A 53 -3.30 -21.77 -16.81
CA PHE A 53 -4.55 -21.01 -16.99
C PHE A 53 -4.87 -20.71 -18.46
N GLN A 54 -4.90 -21.74 -19.31
CA GLN A 54 -5.45 -21.57 -20.66
C GLN A 54 -6.98 -21.65 -20.62
N ALA A 55 -7.61 -20.51 -20.37
CA ALA A 55 -9.01 -20.31 -20.72
C ALA A 55 -9.15 -20.34 -22.26
N PRO A 56 -10.25 -20.88 -22.81
CA PRO A 56 -10.54 -20.76 -24.24
C PRO A 56 -10.59 -19.28 -24.61
N ALA A 57 -9.91 -18.88 -25.68
CA ALA A 57 -9.93 -17.50 -26.15
C ALA A 57 -11.31 -17.16 -26.72
N PRO A 58 -12.07 -16.20 -26.15
CA PRO A 58 -12.98 -15.42 -26.96
C PRO A 58 -12.12 -14.51 -27.85
N ASP A 59 -12.51 -14.32 -29.10
CA ASP A 59 -11.87 -13.41 -30.06
C ASP A 59 -12.05 -11.94 -29.65
N ASP A 60 -11.48 -11.57 -28.50
CA ASP A 60 -11.48 -10.24 -27.91
C ASP A 60 -10.04 -9.88 -27.52
N GLN A 61 -9.30 -9.28 -28.46
CA GLN A 61 -7.94 -8.78 -28.25
C GLN A 61 -7.85 -7.83 -27.04
N THR A 62 -8.96 -7.23 -26.60
CA THR A 62 -8.96 -6.26 -25.49
C THR A 62 -8.75 -6.89 -24.12
N CYS A 63 -9.11 -8.18 -23.95
CA CYS A 63 -9.06 -8.93 -22.69
C CYS A 63 -8.27 -10.25 -22.82
N LYS A 64 -7.09 -10.17 -23.46
CA LYS A 64 -6.21 -11.31 -23.77
C LYS A 64 -5.80 -12.21 -22.59
N TYR A 65 -5.95 -11.74 -21.35
CA TYR A 65 -5.64 -12.51 -20.13
C TYR A 65 -6.89 -13.01 -19.41
N GLY A 66 -8.06 -12.88 -20.04
CA GLY A 66 -9.34 -13.28 -19.48
C GLY A 66 -10.11 -12.12 -18.84
N ARG A 67 -11.30 -12.47 -18.35
CA ARG A 67 -12.23 -11.56 -17.68
C ARG A 67 -12.23 -11.82 -16.17
N ILE A 68 -12.56 -10.80 -15.39
CA ILE A 68 -12.64 -10.91 -13.93
C ILE A 68 -14.08 -10.73 -13.49
N TYR A 69 -14.58 -11.66 -12.69
CA TYR A 69 -15.86 -11.50 -12.01
C TYR A 69 -15.61 -10.99 -10.59
N ALA A 70 -16.21 -9.85 -10.24
CA ALA A 70 -16.15 -9.30 -8.89
C ALA A 70 -17.45 -9.64 -8.15
N TYR A 71 -17.33 -10.31 -6.99
CA TYR A 71 -18.50 -10.69 -6.20
C TYR A 71 -19.20 -9.49 -5.57
N ASN A 72 -20.53 -9.50 -5.63
CA ASN A 72 -21.37 -8.64 -4.78
C ASN A 72 -21.44 -9.28 -3.38
N LEU A 73 -20.67 -8.75 -2.44
CA LEU A 73 -20.68 -9.23 -1.05
C LEU A 73 -21.80 -8.58 -0.23
N PRO A 74 -22.20 -9.20 0.89
CA PRO A 74 -22.98 -8.51 1.91
C PRO A 74 -22.32 -7.18 2.31
N VAL A 75 -23.13 -6.13 2.44
CA VAL A 75 -22.64 -4.76 2.67
C VAL A 75 -21.77 -4.61 3.92
N ALA A 76 -22.00 -5.45 4.94
CA ALA A 76 -21.21 -5.52 6.17
C ALA A 76 -19.71 -5.82 5.92
N LEU A 77 -19.37 -6.46 4.80
CA LEU A 77 -18.00 -6.80 4.43
C LEU A 77 -17.30 -5.69 3.63
N ASN A 78 -18.00 -4.64 3.20
CA ASN A 78 -17.35 -3.54 2.49
C ASN A 78 -18.03 -2.19 2.70
N LYS A 79 -19.21 -1.99 2.10
CA LYS A 79 -19.88 -0.69 2.01
C LYS A 79 -20.18 -0.12 3.39
N GLU A 80 -20.66 -0.94 4.31
CA GLU A 80 -20.98 -0.53 5.67
C GLU A 80 -19.74 -0.07 6.45
N LEU A 81 -18.56 -0.66 6.19
CA LEU A 81 -17.31 -0.22 6.78
C LEU A 81 -16.96 1.21 6.33
N LEU A 82 -17.26 1.57 5.07
CA LEU A 82 -17.05 2.92 4.56
C LEU A 82 -18.07 3.90 5.13
N GLU A 83 -19.33 3.48 5.26
CA GLU A 83 -20.39 4.29 5.88
C GLU A 83 -20.10 4.59 7.35
N ASN A 84 -19.50 3.62 8.06
CA ASN A 84 -19.10 3.72 9.46
C ASN A 84 -17.59 3.97 9.64
N CYS A 85 -16.95 4.66 8.69
CA CYS A 85 -15.50 4.89 8.65
C CYS A 85 -14.91 5.62 9.88
N ARG A 86 -15.76 6.20 10.74
CA ARG A 86 -15.36 6.83 12.00
C ARG A 86 -14.99 5.82 13.07
N ASP A 87 -15.55 4.62 13.01
CA ASP A 87 -15.45 3.62 14.08
C ASP A 87 -14.42 2.51 13.75
N LEU A 88 -13.71 2.66 12.62
CA LEU A 88 -12.72 1.68 12.14
C LEU A 88 -11.35 1.78 12.84
N ASP A 89 -11.07 2.90 13.51
CA ASP A 89 -9.85 3.11 14.26
C ASP A 89 -10.16 3.91 15.54
N PRO A 90 -9.80 3.40 16.73
CA PRO A 90 -10.08 4.06 18.00
C PRO A 90 -9.37 5.41 18.20
N TRP A 91 -8.28 5.67 17.48
CA TRP A 91 -7.52 6.92 17.64
C TRP A 91 -7.93 8.00 16.65
N SER A 92 -8.37 7.62 15.46
CA SER A 92 -8.66 8.59 14.40
C SER A 92 -9.69 8.07 13.39
N SER A 93 -10.51 8.97 12.86
CA SER A 93 -11.45 8.60 11.80
C SER A 93 -10.72 8.21 10.51
N ARG A 94 -11.12 7.08 9.92
CA ARG A 94 -10.62 6.61 8.61
C ARG A 94 -11.38 7.21 7.43
N CYS A 95 -12.34 8.10 7.66
CA CYS A 95 -13.18 8.64 6.59
C CYS A 95 -12.41 9.40 5.51
N ASN A 96 -11.36 10.14 5.89
CA ASN A 96 -10.49 10.77 4.90
C ASN A 96 -9.77 9.71 4.07
N ALA A 97 -9.18 8.69 4.71
CA ALA A 97 -8.45 7.62 4.05
C ALA A 97 -9.31 6.89 2.99
N VAL A 98 -10.56 6.57 3.32
CA VAL A 98 -11.43 5.79 2.43
C VAL A 98 -12.22 6.64 1.43
N SER A 99 -12.12 7.97 1.50
CA SER A 99 -12.79 8.88 0.56
C SER A 99 -12.20 8.78 -0.85
N ASN A 100 -12.96 9.26 -1.85
CA ASN A 100 -12.52 9.32 -3.25
C ASN A 100 -12.01 7.96 -3.78
N GLY A 101 -12.78 6.88 -3.57
CA GLY A 101 -12.37 5.54 -3.97
C GLY A 101 -11.12 5.06 -3.24
N GLY A 102 -10.84 5.55 -2.03
CA GLY A 102 -9.65 5.22 -1.23
C GLY A 102 -8.41 6.05 -1.55
N PHE A 103 -8.44 6.98 -2.51
CA PHE A 103 -7.30 7.88 -2.72
C PHE A 103 -7.15 8.92 -1.63
N GLY A 104 -8.23 9.23 -0.92
CA GLY A 104 -8.27 10.30 0.06
C GLY A 104 -8.46 11.70 -0.54
N PRO A 105 -8.33 12.75 0.29
CA PRO A 105 -8.43 14.13 -0.16
C PRO A 105 -7.34 14.48 -1.17
N ARG A 106 -7.62 15.44 -2.07
CA ARG A 106 -6.60 16.00 -2.95
C ARG A 106 -5.42 16.55 -2.13
N ALA A 107 -4.21 16.27 -2.59
CA ALA A 107 -3.03 16.77 -1.92
C ALA A 107 -2.89 18.28 -2.11
N THR A 108 -2.50 18.97 -1.05
CA THR A 108 -2.29 20.43 -1.01
C THR A 108 -0.90 20.74 -0.45
N GLY A 109 -0.36 21.93 -0.69
CA GLY A 109 0.96 22.31 -0.17
C GLY A 109 2.14 21.57 -0.83
N LEU A 110 1.97 21.09 -2.05
CA LEU A 110 3.02 20.42 -2.84
C LEU A 110 3.81 21.39 -3.75
N ASP A 111 3.59 22.69 -3.60
CA ASP A 111 4.25 23.72 -4.40
C ASP A 111 5.78 23.64 -4.24
N GLY A 112 6.50 23.64 -5.36
CA GLY A 112 7.96 23.52 -5.38
C GLY A 112 8.50 22.10 -5.18
N VAL A 113 7.64 21.12 -4.82
CA VAL A 113 8.02 19.69 -4.73
C VAL A 113 7.51 18.92 -5.93
N VAL A 114 6.23 19.11 -6.28
CA VAL A 114 5.58 18.45 -7.41
C VAL A 114 5.33 19.46 -8.54
N PRO A 115 5.66 19.13 -9.80
CA PRO A 115 5.31 19.96 -10.95
C PRO A 115 3.83 20.34 -10.97
N LYS A 116 3.51 21.61 -11.24
CA LYS A 116 2.13 22.14 -11.20
C LYS A 116 1.15 21.37 -12.09
N ASN A 117 1.61 20.83 -13.22
CA ASN A 117 0.81 20.01 -14.12
C ASN A 117 0.50 18.60 -13.55
N LEU A 118 1.29 18.13 -12.59
CA LEU A 118 1.08 16.86 -11.92
C LEU A 118 0.28 17.00 -10.62
N SER A 119 0.28 18.16 -9.96
CA SER A 119 -0.44 18.39 -8.70
C SER A 119 -1.90 17.90 -8.69
N PRO A 120 -2.71 18.02 -9.77
CA PRO A 120 -4.07 17.49 -9.80
C PRO A 120 -4.18 15.96 -9.72
N ALA A 121 -3.09 15.23 -9.94
CA ALA A 121 -3.02 13.77 -9.85
C ALA A 121 -2.60 13.26 -8.45
N TRP A 122 -2.26 14.15 -7.52
CA TRP A 122 -1.79 13.78 -6.17
C TRP A 122 -2.91 13.85 -5.14
N TYR A 123 -2.89 12.87 -4.23
CA TYR A 123 -3.84 12.71 -3.14
C TYR A 123 -3.09 12.36 -1.84
N TRP A 124 -3.67 12.70 -0.70
CA TRP A 124 -3.21 12.25 0.61
C TRP A 124 -3.68 10.81 0.88
N THR A 125 -3.16 9.88 0.08
CA THR A 125 -3.53 8.46 0.15
C THR A 125 -2.96 7.82 1.41
N ASP A 126 -3.84 7.17 2.16
CA ASP A 126 -3.47 6.42 3.37
C ASP A 126 -2.99 5.01 2.98
N MET A 127 -1.96 4.51 3.67
CA MET A 127 -1.38 3.19 3.40
C MET A 127 -2.39 2.04 3.61
N TYR A 128 -3.44 2.25 4.40
CA TYR A 128 -4.47 1.26 4.71
C TYR A 128 -5.69 1.30 3.76
N ALA A 129 -5.70 2.18 2.76
CA ALA A 129 -6.82 2.33 1.83
C ALA A 129 -6.77 1.39 0.61
N ALA A 130 -5.76 0.53 0.51
CA ALA A 130 -5.50 -0.31 -0.67
C ALA A 130 -6.70 -1.18 -1.08
N GLU A 131 -7.44 -1.72 -0.12
CA GLU A 131 -8.62 -2.56 -0.37
C GLU A 131 -9.73 -1.77 -1.10
N VAL A 132 -9.94 -0.50 -0.72
CA VAL A 132 -10.94 0.39 -1.32
C VAL A 132 -10.50 0.81 -2.72
N ILE A 133 -9.22 1.19 -2.88
CA ILE A 133 -8.64 1.58 -4.18
C ILE A 133 -8.74 0.41 -5.17
N TYR A 134 -8.38 -0.79 -4.72
CA TYR A 134 -8.41 -1.95 -5.60
C TYR A 134 -9.85 -2.31 -5.96
N HIS A 135 -10.79 -2.27 -5.01
CA HIS A 135 -12.20 -2.53 -5.30
C HIS A 135 -12.76 -1.56 -6.33
N ASP A 136 -12.56 -0.25 -6.16
CA ASP A 136 -13.01 0.76 -7.13
C ASP A 136 -12.43 0.51 -8.53
N ARG A 137 -11.12 0.21 -8.61
CA ARG A 137 -10.47 -0.12 -9.88
C ARG A 137 -11.01 -1.39 -10.51
N MET A 138 -11.31 -2.41 -9.71
CA MET A 138 -11.84 -3.68 -10.19
C MET A 138 -13.27 -3.54 -10.70
N LEU A 139 -14.09 -2.70 -10.08
CA LEU A 139 -15.44 -2.39 -10.57
C LEU A 139 -15.43 -1.64 -11.91
N ASN A 140 -14.43 -0.79 -12.11
CA ASN A 140 -14.24 -0.01 -13.35
C ASN A 140 -13.28 -0.69 -14.36
N TYR A 141 -12.82 -1.91 -14.07
CA TYR A 141 -11.88 -2.60 -14.94
C TYR A 141 -12.55 -3.00 -16.25
N LYS A 142 -11.95 -2.62 -17.39
CA LYS A 142 -12.51 -2.87 -18.72
C LYS A 142 -12.84 -4.34 -19.02
N CYS A 143 -12.13 -5.28 -18.39
CA CYS A 143 -12.34 -6.71 -18.56
C CYS A 143 -13.13 -7.33 -17.40
N ARG A 144 -13.86 -6.53 -16.62
CA ARG A 144 -14.82 -7.04 -15.65
C ARG A 144 -16.00 -7.66 -16.40
N THR A 145 -16.43 -8.85 -15.97
CA THR A 145 -17.67 -9.48 -16.46
C THR A 145 -18.70 -9.59 -15.33
N LEU A 146 -19.98 -9.55 -15.70
CA LEU A 146 -21.10 -9.82 -14.80
C LEU A 146 -21.59 -11.28 -14.92
N ASN A 147 -21.04 -12.04 -15.87
CA ASN A 147 -21.31 -13.46 -16.04
C ASN A 147 -20.17 -14.27 -15.42
N GLN A 148 -20.48 -15.10 -14.41
CA GLN A 148 -19.46 -15.93 -13.74
C GLN A 148 -18.84 -16.95 -14.69
N GLU A 149 -19.60 -17.46 -15.66
CA GLU A 149 -19.13 -18.49 -16.60
C GLU A 149 -18.05 -17.97 -17.57
N GLU A 150 -18.00 -16.65 -17.78
CA GLU A 150 -16.99 -15.99 -18.61
C GLU A 150 -15.72 -15.62 -17.83
N ALA A 151 -15.71 -15.84 -16.51
CA ALA A 151 -14.64 -15.37 -15.65
C ALA A 151 -13.44 -16.31 -15.70
N THR A 152 -12.26 -15.74 -15.92
CA THR A 152 -10.97 -16.43 -15.76
C THR A 152 -10.44 -16.28 -14.34
N ALA A 153 -10.81 -15.21 -13.65
CA ALA A 153 -10.48 -14.99 -12.25
C ALA A 153 -11.67 -14.39 -11.50
N TYR A 154 -11.66 -14.63 -10.19
CA TYR A 154 -12.69 -14.15 -9.28
C TYR A 154 -12.06 -13.21 -8.26
N TYR A 155 -12.70 -12.06 -8.06
CA TYR A 155 -12.29 -11.06 -7.08
C TYR A 155 -13.34 -10.96 -5.97
N ILE A 156 -12.88 -11.04 -4.72
CA ILE A 156 -13.71 -10.98 -3.51
C ILE A 156 -13.38 -9.67 -2.79
N PRO A 157 -14.23 -8.63 -2.89
CA PRO A 157 -13.95 -7.30 -2.34
C PRO A 157 -14.30 -7.18 -0.85
N PHE A 158 -13.67 -7.99 0.01
CA PHE A 158 -13.77 -7.84 1.47
C PHE A 158 -12.68 -6.87 1.96
N TYR A 159 -13.06 -5.85 2.72
CA TYR A 159 -12.13 -4.93 3.38
C TYR A 159 -11.70 -5.45 4.75
N VAL A 160 -10.93 -6.54 4.75
CA VAL A 160 -10.48 -7.22 5.96
C VAL A 160 -9.64 -6.28 6.84
N GLY A 161 -8.70 -5.56 6.22
CA GLY A 161 -7.81 -4.62 6.90
C GLY A 161 -8.58 -3.52 7.62
N LEU A 162 -9.59 -2.95 6.95
CA LEU A 162 -10.50 -1.99 7.58
C LEU A 162 -11.33 -2.63 8.70
N SER A 163 -11.86 -3.84 8.48
CA SER A 163 -12.72 -4.53 9.45
C SER A 163 -12.00 -4.89 10.76
N VAL A 164 -10.70 -5.24 10.67
CA VAL A 164 -9.90 -5.64 11.82
C VAL A 164 -9.36 -4.43 12.58
N GLY A 165 -9.26 -3.25 11.95
CA GLY A 165 -8.65 -2.04 12.50
C GLY A 165 -9.14 -1.68 13.90
N LYS A 166 -10.45 -1.81 14.15
CA LYS A 166 -11.06 -1.53 15.46
C LYS A 166 -10.61 -2.48 16.58
N TYR A 167 -10.13 -3.67 16.24
CA TYR A 167 -9.78 -4.74 17.18
C TYR A 167 -8.28 -4.88 17.44
N LEU A 168 -7.41 -4.28 16.61
CA LEU A 168 -5.96 -4.55 16.66
C LEU A 168 -5.25 -4.03 17.92
N TRP A 169 -5.84 -3.05 18.60
CA TRP A 169 -5.10 -2.21 19.55
C TRP A 169 -5.69 -2.17 20.95
N PHE A 170 -6.84 -2.83 21.15
CA PHE A 170 -7.51 -2.92 22.45
C PHE A 170 -7.95 -4.36 22.69
N ASN A 171 -7.98 -4.76 23.96
CA ASN A 171 -8.57 -6.05 24.35
C ASN A 171 -10.06 -6.00 24.05
N TYR A 172 -10.47 -6.72 23.00
CA TYR A 172 -11.86 -7.00 22.73
C TYR A 172 -12.24 -8.30 23.43
N THR A 173 -13.13 -8.20 24.42
CA THR A 173 -13.87 -9.34 25.02
C THR A 173 -15.17 -9.57 24.29
#